data_AF-A0A839N3G0-F1
#
_entry.id   AF-A0A839N3G0-F1
#
_cell.length_a   1.000
_cell.length_b   1.000
_cell.length_c   1.000
_cell.angle_alpha   90.00
_cell.angle_beta   90.00
_cell.angle_gamma   90.00
#
_symmetry.space_group_name_H-M   'P 1'
#
loop_
_entity.id
_entity.type
_entity.pdbx_description
1 polymer ?
#
loop_
_entity_poly.entity_id
_entity_poly.type
_entity_poly.pdbx_seq_one_letter_code
_entity_poly.pdbx_strand_id
1 'polypeptide(L)'
;MTDSIEAALAEIAAGRPVLVADDADRENEVDLVMAAQHADARWIGWAVRHGSGVICAPMTHTVADRLGLPPMVQDNQDPKGTAYTISVDATGLATGISAAERAKTLATLADPSSVVADFTRPGHIFPLRAREGGVLERTGHTEAAVDLARLAGCSPVGAIVELVHDDGSMMRLGDAEELAARDGLLVITIEDLVAWRRLHDRVVCRARTKLPTPHGAFTMFGYTDLLTGHDHVALVSPHGISDESPLVRVHSECLTGDAFGSTRCDCGPQLTESMRRIGAGGGVIVYLRGHEGRGVGLLDKLRAYELQDSGFDTVDAQTELGLPIDDREFGAAAAILRDLGITSMRLLTNNPQKEKQLAALGLQVERVPLVTGRTVNNSRYLDTKRDRLGHHLGDTA
;
A
#
# COMPACT_ATOMS: atom_id res chain seq x y z
N MET A 1 8.85 -7.84 21.99
CA MET A 1 7.57 -7.28 21.45
C MET A 1 8.02 -6.11 20.60
N THR A 2 7.71 -6.13 19.31
CA THR A 2 8.17 -5.10 18.36
C THR A 2 7.43 -3.79 18.57
N ASP A 3 8.09 -2.68 18.22
CA ASP A 3 7.54 -1.34 18.32
C ASP A 3 6.53 -1.06 17.19
N SER A 4 5.66 -0.06 17.38
CA SER A 4 4.72 0.35 16.33
C SER A 4 5.42 0.98 15.14
N ILE A 5 4.93 0.73 13.92
CA ILE A 5 5.43 1.35 12.69
C ILE A 5 5.36 2.89 12.77
N GLU A 6 4.30 3.45 13.35
CA GLU A 6 4.16 4.90 13.51
C GLU A 6 5.30 5.51 14.35
N ALA A 7 5.72 4.84 15.42
CA ALA A 7 6.85 5.28 16.23
C ALA A 7 8.17 5.20 15.46
N ALA A 8 8.38 4.11 14.70
CA ALA A 8 9.56 3.96 13.84
C ALA A 8 9.63 5.05 12.75
N LEU A 9 8.50 5.40 12.13
CA LEU A 9 8.42 6.49 11.16
C LEU A 9 8.76 7.84 11.79
N ALA A 10 8.32 8.09 13.02
CA ALA A 10 8.65 9.32 13.75
C ALA A 10 10.15 9.43 14.08
N GLU A 11 10.80 8.32 14.48
CA GLU A 11 12.24 8.26 14.71
C GLU A 11 13.04 8.55 13.43
N ILE A 12 12.66 7.91 12.31
CA ILE A 12 13.31 8.13 11.01
C ILE A 12 13.15 9.58 10.54
N ALA A 13 11.96 10.16 10.71
CA ALA A 13 11.71 11.58 10.41
C ALA A 13 12.56 12.52 11.29
N ALA A 14 12.85 12.12 12.53
CA ALA A 14 13.73 12.83 13.44
C ALA A 14 15.23 12.57 13.20
N GLY A 15 15.58 11.77 12.18
CA GLY A 15 16.95 11.44 11.81
C GLY A 15 17.61 10.37 12.67
N ARG A 16 16.82 9.60 13.43
CA ARG A 16 17.30 8.47 14.23
C ARG A 16 17.08 7.16 13.47
N PRO A 17 18.01 6.19 13.58
CA PRO A 17 17.83 4.88 12.99
C PRO A 17 16.82 4.04 13.78
N VAL A 18 16.32 3.00 13.13
CA VAL A 18 15.56 1.89 13.72
C VAL A 18 16.19 0.57 13.32
N LEU A 19 15.95 -0.48 14.07
CA LEU A 19 16.36 -1.84 13.70
C LEU A 19 15.19 -2.55 13.02
N VAL A 20 15.46 -3.20 11.89
CA VAL A 20 14.44 -3.88 11.09
C VAL A 20 14.84 -5.32 10.91
N ALA A 21 14.03 -6.25 11.41
CA ALA A 21 14.22 -7.67 11.21
C ALA A 21 13.40 -8.17 10.00
N ASP A 22 13.99 -9.03 9.19
CA ASP A 22 13.26 -9.79 8.18
C ASP A 22 12.73 -11.13 8.71
N ASP A 23 12.04 -11.88 7.84
CA ASP A 23 11.43 -13.15 8.19
C ASP A 23 12.49 -14.22 8.54
N ALA A 24 12.19 -15.06 9.53
CA ALA A 24 13.05 -16.16 9.95
C ALA A 24 13.34 -17.18 8.83
N ASP A 25 12.44 -17.31 7.85
CA ASP A 25 12.60 -18.19 6.69
C ASP A 25 13.27 -17.49 5.50
N ARG A 26 13.59 -16.19 5.60
CA ARG A 26 14.28 -15.41 4.55
C ARG A 26 15.79 -15.31 4.81
N GLU A 27 16.28 -14.24 5.41
CA GLU A 27 17.68 -14.07 5.85
C GLU A 27 17.80 -14.27 7.37
N ASN A 28 16.70 -14.06 8.10
CA ASN A 28 16.62 -14.07 9.56
C ASN A 28 17.58 -13.02 10.17
N GLU A 29 17.82 -11.93 9.47
CA GLU A 29 18.81 -10.90 9.80
C GLU A 29 18.13 -9.63 10.30
N VAL A 30 18.93 -8.77 10.92
CA VAL A 30 18.48 -7.46 11.39
C VAL A 30 19.40 -6.40 10.84
N ASP A 31 18.81 -5.40 10.20
CA ASP A 31 19.51 -4.24 9.68
C ASP A 31 19.28 -3.01 10.55
N LEU A 32 20.32 -2.19 10.72
CA LEU A 32 20.08 -0.79 11.03
C LEU A 32 19.52 -0.10 9.79
N VAL A 33 18.43 0.65 9.95
CA VAL A 33 17.79 1.40 8.88
C VAL A 33 17.63 2.87 9.29
N MET A 34 18.04 3.79 8.41
CA MET A 34 17.76 5.22 8.57
C MET A 34 17.53 5.91 7.21
N ALA A 35 16.93 7.11 7.22
CA ALA A 35 16.88 7.95 6.03
C ALA A 35 18.27 8.52 5.70
N ALA A 36 18.77 8.30 4.49
CA ALA A 36 20.14 8.67 4.10
C ALA A 36 20.41 10.18 4.18
N GLN A 37 19.38 11.01 4.00
CA GLN A 37 19.50 12.48 4.15
C GLN A 37 19.88 12.92 5.57
N HIS A 38 19.61 12.07 6.57
CA HIS A 38 19.92 12.32 7.97
C HIS A 38 21.16 11.57 8.46
N ALA A 39 21.88 10.88 7.54
CA ALA A 39 23.11 10.19 7.88
C ALA A 39 24.13 11.19 8.46
N ASP A 40 24.64 10.87 9.65
CA ASP A 40 25.70 11.63 10.31
C ASP A 40 26.86 10.72 10.71
N ALA A 41 27.99 11.32 11.07
CA ALA A 41 29.19 10.56 11.44
C ALA A 41 28.98 9.67 12.67
N ARG A 42 28.06 10.03 13.57
CA ARG A 42 27.79 9.27 14.80
C ARG A 42 27.08 7.97 14.47
N TRP A 43 25.99 8.02 13.72
CA TRP A 43 25.22 6.83 13.36
C TRP A 43 25.96 5.95 12.36
N ILE A 44 26.69 6.53 11.41
CA ILE A 44 27.55 5.74 10.53
C ILE A 44 28.71 5.09 11.31
N GLY A 45 29.27 5.77 12.31
CA GLY A 45 30.24 5.16 13.22
C GLY A 45 29.65 4.00 14.03
N TRP A 46 28.42 4.16 14.54
CA TRP A 46 27.69 3.11 15.25
C TRP A 46 27.42 1.91 14.33
N ALA A 47 26.94 2.17 13.12
CA ALA A 47 26.65 1.17 12.08
C ALA A 47 27.89 0.33 11.74
N VAL A 48 29.08 0.95 11.72
CA VAL A 48 30.36 0.25 11.49
C VAL A 48 30.80 -0.56 12.70
N ARG A 49 30.52 -0.08 13.92
CA ARG A 49 30.88 -0.80 15.15
C ARG A 49 30.03 -2.05 15.36
N HIS A 50 28.76 -2.02 14.98
CA HIS A 50 27.79 -3.07 15.28
C HIS A 50 27.32 -3.86 14.04
N GLY A 51 27.66 -3.40 12.83
CA GLY A 51 27.29 -4.06 11.59
C GLY A 51 28.47 -4.61 10.80
N SER A 52 28.16 -5.24 9.66
CA SER A 52 29.10 -5.86 8.74
C SER A 52 30.14 -4.88 8.15
N GLY A 53 29.83 -3.58 8.20
CA GLY A 53 30.61 -2.51 7.58
C GLY A 53 30.29 -2.27 6.10
N VAL A 54 29.47 -3.13 5.49
CA VAL A 54 28.95 -2.98 4.12
C VAL A 54 27.76 -2.03 4.15
N ILE A 55 28.03 -0.73 4.10
CA ILE A 55 26.97 0.28 4.17
C ILE A 55 26.33 0.44 2.80
N CYS A 56 25.05 0.08 2.72
CA CYS A 56 24.26 0.15 1.53
C CYS A 56 23.35 1.38 1.52
N ALA A 57 23.00 1.87 0.32
CA ALA A 57 22.08 2.98 0.13
C ALA A 57 20.88 2.57 -0.74
N PRO A 58 19.85 1.92 -0.16
CA PRO A 58 18.62 1.60 -0.87
C PRO A 58 17.93 2.84 -1.44
N MET A 59 17.50 2.77 -2.69
CA MET A 59 16.83 3.88 -3.38
C MET A 59 15.88 3.39 -4.45
N THR A 60 14.97 4.26 -4.90
CA THR A 60 14.09 3.95 -6.02
C THR A 60 14.85 3.87 -7.35
N HIS A 61 14.27 3.18 -8.33
CA HIS A 61 14.78 3.17 -9.70
C HIS A 61 14.97 4.59 -10.26
N THR A 62 14.04 5.51 -9.98
CA THR A 62 14.10 6.90 -10.44
C THR A 62 15.31 7.65 -9.90
N VAL A 63 15.66 7.47 -8.62
CA VAL A 63 16.87 8.09 -8.04
C VAL A 63 18.12 7.49 -8.68
N ALA A 64 18.19 6.15 -8.79
CA ALA A 64 19.33 5.48 -9.41
C ALA A 64 19.54 5.91 -10.87
N ASP A 65 18.47 6.03 -11.66
CA ASP A 65 18.53 6.44 -13.06
C ASP A 65 18.97 7.91 -13.19
N ARG A 66 18.42 8.82 -12.36
CA ARG A 66 18.84 10.23 -12.30
C ARG A 66 20.33 10.38 -12.03
N LEU A 67 20.84 9.56 -11.11
CA LEU A 67 22.24 9.61 -10.67
C LEU A 67 23.18 8.76 -11.54
N GLY A 68 22.67 8.06 -12.56
CA GLY A 68 23.48 7.22 -13.44
C GLY A 68 24.14 6.06 -12.68
N LEU A 69 23.34 5.29 -11.94
CA LEU A 69 23.76 4.15 -11.12
C LEU A 69 23.24 2.84 -11.73
N PRO A 70 23.94 2.29 -12.75
CA PRO A 70 23.56 1.01 -13.34
C PRO A 70 23.84 -0.15 -12.37
N PRO A 71 23.22 -1.33 -12.57
CA PRO A 71 23.56 -2.54 -11.84
C PRO A 71 25.06 -2.83 -11.87
N MET A 72 25.60 -3.35 -10.78
CA MET A 72 27.02 -3.69 -10.66
C MET A 72 27.41 -4.83 -11.60
N VAL A 73 26.50 -5.78 -11.81
CA VAL A 73 26.68 -6.96 -12.66
C VAL A 73 25.51 -7.07 -13.64
N GLN A 74 25.77 -7.63 -14.83
CA GLN A 74 24.74 -7.83 -15.86
C GLN A 74 23.81 -9.00 -15.52
N ASP A 75 24.36 -10.11 -15.02
CA ASP A 75 23.65 -11.30 -14.60
C ASP A 75 23.76 -11.43 -13.09
N ASN A 76 22.66 -11.16 -12.37
CA ASN A 76 22.65 -11.22 -10.91
C ASN A 76 22.45 -12.66 -10.44
N GLN A 77 23.51 -13.22 -9.85
CA GLN A 77 23.55 -14.60 -9.36
C GLN A 77 23.27 -14.72 -7.86
N ASP A 78 22.97 -13.61 -7.17
CA ASP A 78 22.54 -13.62 -5.78
C ASP A 78 21.20 -14.39 -5.65
N PRO A 79 21.12 -15.48 -4.86
CA PRO A 79 19.88 -16.22 -4.63
C PRO A 79 18.73 -15.35 -4.09
N LYS A 80 19.03 -14.27 -3.37
CA LYS A 80 18.05 -13.32 -2.81
C LYS A 80 17.81 -12.11 -3.72
N GLY A 81 18.55 -12.03 -4.83
CA GLY A 81 18.39 -11.03 -5.89
C GLY A 81 18.67 -9.60 -5.44
N THR A 82 19.60 -9.38 -4.50
CA THR A 82 19.95 -8.04 -4.01
C THR A 82 20.51 -7.21 -5.16
N ALA A 83 19.88 -6.06 -5.43
CA ALA A 83 20.10 -5.29 -6.65
C ALA A 83 21.17 -4.20 -6.48
N TYR A 84 22.42 -4.62 -6.27
CA TYR A 84 23.56 -3.72 -6.16
C TYR A 84 23.78 -2.91 -7.45
N THR A 85 24.05 -1.61 -7.28
CA THR A 85 24.67 -0.78 -8.32
C THR A 85 26.17 -0.71 -8.12
N ILE A 86 26.88 -0.13 -9.08
CA ILE A 86 28.29 0.27 -8.87
C ILE A 86 28.43 1.13 -7.60
N SER A 87 29.53 0.93 -6.85
CA SER A 87 29.79 1.69 -5.62
C SER A 87 30.20 3.13 -5.92
N VAL A 88 29.92 4.02 -4.96
CA VAL A 88 30.14 5.46 -5.12
C VAL A 88 30.67 6.14 -3.87
N ASP A 89 31.35 7.25 -4.09
CA ASP A 89 31.67 8.27 -3.08
C ASP A 89 31.22 9.63 -3.62
N ALA A 90 30.87 10.57 -2.74
CA ALA A 90 30.74 11.96 -3.15
C ALA A 90 32.10 12.53 -3.59
N THR A 91 32.07 13.48 -4.53
CA THR A 91 33.27 14.19 -4.95
C THR A 91 33.82 15.10 -3.85
N GLY A 92 35.14 15.35 -3.88
CA GLY A 92 35.80 16.27 -2.93
C GLY A 92 36.09 15.66 -1.55
N LEU A 93 35.90 14.36 -1.37
CA LEU A 93 36.32 13.62 -0.19
C LEU A 93 37.81 13.28 -0.24
N ALA A 94 38.42 12.94 0.91
CA ALA A 94 39.83 12.59 0.98
C ALA A 94 40.07 11.14 0.57
N THR A 95 39.46 10.19 1.29
CA THR A 95 39.51 8.76 0.95
C THR A 95 38.14 8.14 0.86
N GLY A 96 37.10 8.78 1.41
CA GLY A 96 35.72 8.30 1.35
C GLY A 96 35.32 7.33 2.47
N ILE A 97 36.27 6.70 3.18
CA ILE A 97 35.98 5.58 4.08
C ILE A 97 35.52 5.99 5.48
N SER A 98 35.87 7.19 5.94
CA SER A 98 35.53 7.61 7.30
C SER A 98 34.01 7.71 7.49
N ALA A 99 33.54 7.61 8.74
CA ALA A 99 32.11 7.69 9.01
C ALA A 99 31.49 9.02 8.53
N ALA A 100 32.22 10.12 8.68
CA ALA A 100 31.79 11.43 8.20
C ALA A 100 31.71 11.52 6.67
N GLU A 101 32.69 10.95 5.96
CA GLU A 101 32.72 10.94 4.50
C GLU A 101 31.63 10.03 3.92
N ARG A 102 31.42 8.84 4.49
CA ARG A 102 30.31 7.95 4.12
C ARG A 102 28.95 8.57 4.39
N ALA A 103 28.77 9.25 5.53
CA ALA A 103 27.57 10.03 5.82
C ALA A 103 27.35 11.14 4.77
N LYS A 104 28.41 11.83 4.35
CA LYS A 104 28.33 12.85 3.28
C LYS A 104 27.93 12.24 1.93
N THR A 105 28.44 11.05 1.58
CA THR A 105 28.01 10.33 0.37
C THR A 105 26.52 9.97 0.43
N LEU A 106 26.04 9.42 1.55
CA LEU A 106 24.63 9.09 1.77
C LEU A 106 23.71 10.31 1.65
N ALA A 107 24.08 11.41 2.30
CA ALA A 107 23.32 12.66 2.22
C ALA A 107 23.27 13.23 0.79
N THR A 108 24.38 13.15 0.05
CA THR A 108 24.44 13.57 -1.36
C THR A 108 23.59 12.66 -2.26
N LEU A 109 23.56 11.34 -2.03
CA LEU A 109 22.67 10.42 -2.76
C LEU A 109 21.19 10.77 -2.54
N ALA A 110 20.83 11.18 -1.32
CA ALA A 110 19.47 11.56 -0.95
C ALA A 110 19.05 12.95 -1.43
N ASP A 111 19.99 13.84 -1.77
CA ASP A 111 19.70 15.20 -2.20
C ASP A 111 18.98 15.19 -3.57
N PRO A 112 17.79 15.81 -3.69
CA PRO A 112 17.05 15.86 -4.95
C PRO A 112 17.76 16.67 -6.05
N SER A 113 18.69 17.56 -5.67
CA SER A 113 19.46 18.40 -6.59
C SER A 113 20.74 17.75 -7.09
N SER A 114 21.15 16.62 -6.50
CA SER A 114 22.38 15.96 -6.90
C SER A 114 22.32 15.35 -8.28
N VAL A 115 23.46 15.40 -8.96
CA VAL A 115 23.66 14.98 -10.34
C VAL A 115 24.78 13.95 -10.43
N VAL A 116 24.90 13.30 -11.60
CA VAL A 116 25.92 12.27 -11.88
C VAL A 116 27.35 12.71 -11.53
N ALA A 117 27.67 13.99 -11.76
CA ALA A 117 28.98 14.59 -11.54
C ALA A 117 29.34 14.80 -10.06
N ASP A 118 28.38 14.69 -9.14
CA ASP A 118 28.64 14.80 -7.71
C ASP A 118 29.28 13.54 -7.12
N PHE A 119 29.44 12.48 -7.92
CA PHE A 119 29.90 11.16 -7.48
C PHE A 119 31.10 10.64 -8.27
N THR A 120 32.07 10.05 -7.55
CA THR A 120 33.13 9.21 -8.12
C THR A 120 32.73 7.74 -8.08
N ARG A 121 33.25 6.96 -9.04
CA ARG A 121 33.04 5.51 -9.17
C ARG A 121 34.40 4.85 -9.42
N PRO A 122 34.83 3.82 -8.66
CA PRO A 122 34.14 3.24 -7.49
C PRO A 122 34.15 4.17 -6.27
N GLY A 123 33.55 3.71 -5.16
CA GLY A 123 33.64 4.31 -3.84
C GLY A 123 33.24 3.34 -2.73
N HIS A 124 32.84 3.87 -1.56
CA HIS A 124 32.67 3.08 -0.32
C HIS A 124 31.21 2.96 0.17
N ILE A 125 30.26 3.56 -0.53
CA ILE A 125 28.82 3.30 -0.34
C ILE A 125 28.32 2.42 -1.49
N PHE A 126 27.44 1.47 -1.18
CA PHE A 126 26.88 0.51 -2.12
C PHE A 126 25.38 0.79 -2.36
N PRO A 127 25.00 1.55 -3.40
CA PRO A 127 23.60 1.80 -3.66
C PRO A 127 22.86 0.52 -4.09
N LEU A 128 21.60 0.41 -3.66
CA LEU A 128 20.72 -0.73 -3.97
C LEU A 128 19.43 -0.22 -4.62
N ARG A 129 18.94 -0.90 -5.66
CA ARG A 129 17.68 -0.52 -6.33
C ARG A 129 16.50 -1.29 -5.75
N ALA A 130 15.62 -0.58 -5.05
CA ALA A 130 14.37 -1.14 -4.52
C ALA A 130 13.33 -1.32 -5.63
N ARG A 131 12.53 -2.39 -5.52
CA ARG A 131 11.34 -2.62 -6.35
C ARG A 131 10.30 -1.51 -6.20
N GLU A 132 9.50 -1.25 -7.25
CA GLU A 132 8.54 -0.13 -7.25
C GLU A 132 7.42 -0.32 -6.21
N GLY A 133 6.96 -1.56 -5.99
CA GLY A 133 5.97 -1.85 -4.95
C GLY A 133 6.51 -1.82 -3.51
N GLY A 134 7.82 -1.67 -3.31
CA GLY A 134 8.46 -1.73 -2.00
C GLY A 134 8.22 -3.08 -1.32
N VAL A 135 7.99 -3.09 -0.01
CA VAL A 135 7.81 -4.35 0.76
C VAL A 135 6.56 -5.13 0.36
N LEU A 136 5.62 -4.51 -0.35
CA LEU A 136 4.45 -5.20 -0.89
C LEU A 136 4.79 -6.07 -2.12
N GLU A 137 5.91 -5.79 -2.79
CA GLU A 137 6.41 -6.56 -3.95
C GLU A 137 7.58 -7.48 -3.56
N ARG A 138 8.53 -7.00 -2.75
CA ARG A 138 9.66 -7.79 -2.23
C ARG A 138 9.92 -7.46 -0.77
N THR A 139 9.81 -8.46 0.10
CA THR A 139 9.98 -8.34 1.56
C THR A 139 11.47 -8.33 1.99
N GLY A 140 12.27 -7.41 1.44
CA GLY A 140 13.70 -7.26 1.79
C GLY A 140 14.03 -5.94 2.47
N HIS A 141 15.18 -5.88 3.14
CA HIS A 141 15.69 -4.67 3.82
C HIS A 141 15.86 -3.47 2.87
N THR A 142 16.21 -3.75 1.61
CA THR A 142 16.28 -2.73 0.55
C THR A 142 14.95 -2.00 0.37
N GLU A 143 13.87 -2.74 0.20
CA GLU A 143 12.53 -2.17 0.05
C GLU A 143 12.05 -1.51 1.35
N ALA A 144 12.28 -2.15 2.50
CA ALA A 144 11.88 -1.61 3.79
C ALA A 144 12.52 -0.24 4.06
N ALA A 145 13.80 -0.07 3.76
CA ALA A 145 14.49 1.20 3.97
C ALA A 145 13.95 2.34 3.09
N VAL A 146 13.63 2.06 1.82
CA VAL A 146 13.03 3.05 0.93
C VAL A 146 11.61 3.40 1.37
N ASP A 147 10.81 2.41 1.75
CA ASP A 147 9.45 2.61 2.24
C ASP A 147 9.42 3.43 3.52
N LEU A 148 10.22 3.06 4.51
CA LEU A 148 10.31 3.77 5.78
C LEU A 148 10.75 5.22 5.59
N ALA A 149 11.78 5.47 4.76
CA ALA A 149 12.21 6.82 4.46
C ALA A 149 11.09 7.66 3.80
N ARG A 150 10.42 7.11 2.78
CA ARG A 150 9.30 7.78 2.09
C ARG A 150 8.12 8.04 3.03
N LEU A 151 7.72 7.04 3.81
CA LEU A 151 6.59 7.12 4.75
C LEU A 151 6.85 8.10 5.89
N ALA A 152 8.11 8.28 6.27
CA ALA A 152 8.55 9.30 7.23
C ALA A 152 8.60 10.73 6.63
N GLY A 153 8.29 10.90 5.35
CA GLY A 153 8.37 12.20 4.66
C GLY A 153 9.78 12.61 4.23
N CYS A 154 10.72 11.66 4.22
CA CYS A 154 12.09 11.89 3.76
C CYS A 154 12.25 11.57 2.26
N SER A 155 13.41 11.95 1.70
CA SER A 155 13.86 11.48 0.39
C SER A 155 13.85 9.94 0.37
N PRO A 156 13.42 9.30 -0.72
CA PRO A 156 13.27 7.84 -0.80
C PRO A 156 14.61 7.14 -1.03
N VAL A 157 15.58 7.46 -0.18
CA VAL A 157 16.91 6.89 -0.10
C VAL A 157 17.18 6.54 1.36
N GLY A 158 17.34 5.26 1.65
CA GLY A 158 17.72 4.75 2.96
C GLY A 158 19.22 4.54 3.09
N ALA A 159 19.68 4.28 4.31
CA ALA A 159 20.98 3.72 4.60
C ALA A 159 20.78 2.47 5.45
N ILE A 160 21.39 1.36 5.06
CA ILE A 160 21.30 0.07 5.77
C ILE A 160 22.65 -0.58 5.99
N VAL A 161 22.74 -1.38 7.06
CA VAL A 161 23.83 -2.32 7.31
C VAL A 161 23.31 -3.48 8.17
N GLU A 162 23.70 -4.69 7.81
CA GLU A 162 23.34 -5.89 8.56
C GLU A 162 24.13 -5.95 9.88
N LEU A 163 23.46 -6.28 10.98
CA LEU A 163 24.05 -6.34 12.32
C LEU A 163 24.75 -7.67 12.58
N VAL A 164 25.93 -7.59 13.23
CA VAL A 164 26.80 -8.74 13.48
C VAL A 164 27.30 -8.76 14.92
N HIS A 165 27.52 -9.97 15.42
CA HIS A 165 28.26 -10.21 16.66
C HIS A 165 29.76 -10.04 16.44
N ASP A 166 30.50 -9.78 17.53
CA ASP A 166 31.98 -9.65 17.48
C ASP A 166 32.67 -10.98 17.07
N ASP A 167 31.97 -12.13 17.14
CA ASP A 167 32.45 -13.43 16.65
C ASP A 167 32.20 -13.65 15.14
N GLY A 168 31.57 -12.68 14.47
CA GLY A 168 31.26 -12.69 13.04
C GLY A 168 29.94 -13.37 12.67
N SER A 169 29.18 -13.89 13.63
CA SER A 169 27.82 -14.39 13.38
C SER A 169 26.81 -13.24 13.24
N MET A 170 25.70 -13.48 12.53
CA MET A 170 24.66 -12.46 12.33
C MET A 170 23.77 -12.33 13.57
N MET A 171 23.39 -11.10 13.91
CA MET A 171 22.40 -10.85 14.96
C MET A 171 21.00 -11.27 14.51
N ARG A 172 20.23 -11.87 15.42
CA ARG A 172 18.82 -12.22 15.23
C ARG A 172 17.92 -11.25 15.99
N LEU A 173 16.60 -11.35 15.80
CA LEU A 173 15.62 -10.45 16.41
C LEU A 173 15.81 -10.29 17.94
N GLY A 174 16.07 -11.39 18.67
CA GLY A 174 16.32 -11.32 20.12
C GLY A 174 17.57 -10.51 20.49
N ASP A 175 18.66 -10.67 19.74
CA ASP A 175 19.90 -9.89 19.96
C ASP A 175 19.67 -8.40 19.68
N ALA A 176 18.89 -8.11 18.64
CA ALA A 176 18.53 -6.75 18.26
C ALA A 176 17.64 -6.06 19.31
N GLU A 177 16.70 -6.78 19.93
CA GLU A 177 15.89 -6.25 21.05
C GLU A 177 16.78 -5.83 22.24
N GLU A 178 17.80 -6.63 22.58
CA GLU A 178 18.75 -6.28 23.65
C GLU A 178 19.62 -5.07 23.29
N LEU A 179 20.14 -5.04 22.06
CA LEU A 179 20.95 -3.94 21.54
C LEU A 179 20.15 -2.63 21.48
N ALA A 180 18.90 -2.71 21.01
CA ALA A 180 17.99 -1.57 20.93
C ALA A 180 17.65 -1.01 22.30
N ALA A 181 17.38 -1.88 23.29
CA ALA A 181 17.13 -1.44 24.67
C ALA A 181 18.34 -0.72 25.29
N ARG A 182 19.56 -1.19 24.99
CA ARG A 182 20.80 -0.56 25.47
C ARG A 182 21.03 0.82 24.87
N ASP A 183 20.82 0.97 23.57
CA ASP A 183 21.18 2.18 22.82
C ASP A 183 19.98 3.12 22.56
N GLY A 184 18.80 2.73 23.06
CA GLY A 184 17.55 3.49 22.97
C GLY A 184 16.94 3.51 21.57
N LEU A 185 17.13 2.46 20.77
CA LEU A 185 16.55 2.31 19.42
C LEU A 185 15.21 1.57 19.47
N LEU A 186 14.44 1.69 18.39
CA LEU A 186 13.21 0.90 18.19
C LEU A 186 13.49 -0.30 17.29
N VAL A 187 12.73 -1.37 17.47
CA VAL A 187 12.80 -2.60 16.67
C VAL A 187 11.45 -2.89 16.02
N ILE A 188 11.45 -3.05 14.71
CA ILE A 188 10.26 -3.44 13.93
C ILE A 188 10.57 -4.65 13.05
N THR A 189 9.53 -5.27 12.49
CA THR A 189 9.68 -6.32 11.47
C THR A 189 9.20 -5.84 10.11
N ILE A 190 9.74 -6.44 9.04
CA ILE A 190 9.20 -6.25 7.68
C ILE A 190 7.76 -6.75 7.61
N GLU A 191 7.39 -7.80 8.35
CA GLU A 191 6.01 -8.29 8.43
C GLU A 191 5.05 -7.21 8.95
N ASP A 192 5.41 -6.55 10.07
CA ASP A 192 4.64 -5.45 10.65
C ASP A 192 4.53 -4.28 9.66
N LEU A 193 5.62 -3.96 8.95
CA LEU A 193 5.62 -2.90 7.94
C LEU A 193 4.71 -3.26 6.76
N VAL A 194 4.71 -4.50 6.30
CA VAL A 194 3.81 -4.99 5.24
C VAL A 194 2.36 -4.90 5.69
N ALA A 195 2.04 -5.38 6.90
CA ALA A 195 0.71 -5.30 7.48
C ALA A 195 0.24 -3.84 7.58
N TRP A 196 1.12 -2.96 8.05
CA TRP A 196 0.84 -1.54 8.16
C TRP A 196 0.60 -0.89 6.79
N ARG A 197 1.48 -1.12 5.80
CA ARG A 197 1.33 -0.56 4.45
C ARG A 197 0.06 -1.03 3.74
N ARG A 198 -0.35 -2.29 3.93
CA ARG A 198 -1.63 -2.81 3.39
C ARG A 198 -2.85 -2.02 3.87
N LEU A 199 -2.76 -1.40 5.05
CA LEU A 199 -3.83 -0.60 5.65
C LEU A 199 -3.71 0.90 5.33
N HIS A 200 -2.48 1.41 5.22
CA HIS A 200 -2.21 2.86 5.21
C HIS A 200 -1.73 3.40 3.85
N ASP A 201 -1.08 2.60 3.02
CA ASP A 201 -0.22 3.07 1.92
C ASP A 201 -0.11 2.05 0.76
N ARG A 202 -1.25 1.47 0.35
CA ARG A 202 -1.28 0.49 -0.75
C ARG A 202 -1.73 1.04 -2.10
N VAL A 203 -2.13 2.30 -2.20
CA VAL A 203 -2.59 2.91 -3.46
C VAL A 203 -1.78 4.15 -3.81
N VAL A 204 -1.63 4.42 -5.12
CA VAL A 204 -0.98 5.63 -5.64
C VAL A 204 -1.93 6.33 -6.59
N CYS A 205 -2.20 7.63 -6.36
CA CYS A 205 -2.96 8.45 -7.30
C CYS A 205 -2.11 8.73 -8.55
N ARG A 206 -2.47 8.16 -9.70
CA ARG A 206 -1.75 8.30 -10.97
C ARG A 206 -2.35 9.34 -11.91
N ALA A 207 -3.65 9.62 -11.78
CA ALA A 207 -4.34 10.53 -12.69
C ALA A 207 -5.47 11.31 -12.01
N ARG A 208 -5.76 12.50 -12.52
CA ARG A 208 -6.88 13.35 -12.11
C ARG A 208 -7.52 14.03 -13.30
N THR A 209 -8.85 14.01 -13.40
CA THR A 209 -9.60 14.72 -14.45
C THR A 209 -10.98 15.17 -13.99
N LYS A 210 -11.66 16.01 -14.78
CA LYS A 210 -13.08 16.35 -14.58
C LYS A 210 -13.94 15.37 -15.37
N LEU A 211 -15.00 14.87 -14.74
CA LEU A 211 -15.98 13.96 -15.34
C LEU A 211 -17.38 14.62 -15.29
N PRO A 212 -17.81 15.28 -16.37
CA PRO A 212 -19.18 15.77 -16.50
C PRO A 212 -20.15 14.59 -16.60
N THR A 213 -21.20 14.59 -15.78
CA THR A 213 -22.25 13.57 -15.78
C THR A 213 -23.62 14.23 -15.65
N PRO A 214 -24.73 13.52 -15.90
CA PRO A 214 -26.07 14.02 -15.60
C PRO A 214 -26.29 14.38 -14.12
N HIS A 215 -25.43 13.92 -13.21
CA HIS A 215 -25.51 14.15 -11.77
C HIS A 215 -24.51 15.21 -11.27
N GLY A 216 -23.84 15.92 -12.17
CA GLY A 216 -22.84 16.94 -11.85
C GLY A 216 -21.47 16.65 -12.44
N ALA A 217 -20.56 17.64 -12.33
CA ALA A 217 -19.19 17.54 -12.80
C ALA A 217 -18.27 17.08 -11.67
N PHE A 218 -18.02 15.77 -11.60
CA PHE A 218 -17.16 15.17 -10.58
C PHE A 218 -15.68 15.44 -10.89
N THR A 219 -14.85 15.45 -9.85
CA THR A 219 -13.41 15.24 -10.02
C THR A 219 -13.13 13.74 -9.90
N MET A 220 -12.61 13.15 -10.97
CA MET A 220 -12.24 11.75 -11.02
C MET A 220 -10.74 11.60 -10.72
N PHE A 221 -10.42 10.74 -9.76
CA PHE A 221 -9.06 10.34 -9.41
C PHE A 221 -8.85 8.88 -9.79
N GLY A 222 -7.79 8.59 -10.53
CA GLY A 222 -7.37 7.24 -10.89
C GLY A 222 -6.25 6.78 -9.97
N TYR A 223 -6.47 5.69 -9.26
CA TYR A 223 -5.52 5.07 -8.34
C TYR A 223 -5.05 3.74 -8.88
N THR A 224 -3.77 3.43 -8.72
CA THR A 224 -3.26 2.07 -8.91
C THR A 224 -3.03 1.44 -7.55
N ASP A 225 -3.58 0.24 -7.33
CA ASP A 225 -3.31 -0.57 -6.15
C ASP A 225 -2.00 -1.34 -6.33
N LEU A 226 -1.01 -1.03 -5.49
CA LEU A 226 0.32 -1.62 -5.57
C LEU A 226 0.34 -3.10 -5.20
N LEU A 227 -0.69 -3.59 -4.49
CA LEU A 227 -0.78 -4.99 -4.11
C LEU A 227 -1.35 -5.87 -5.23
N THR A 228 -2.43 -5.41 -5.89
CA THR A 228 -3.14 -6.22 -6.90
C THR A 228 -2.84 -5.81 -8.34
N GLY A 229 -2.24 -4.64 -8.55
CA GLY A 229 -2.03 -4.06 -9.88
C GLY A 229 -3.32 -3.53 -10.53
N HIS A 230 -4.47 -3.61 -9.85
CA HIS A 230 -5.72 -3.06 -10.38
C HIS A 230 -5.74 -1.54 -10.29
N ASP A 231 -6.29 -0.91 -11.34
CA ASP A 231 -6.66 0.49 -11.26
C ASP A 231 -8.05 0.65 -10.65
N HIS A 232 -8.21 1.61 -9.75
CA HIS A 232 -9.45 1.99 -9.12
C HIS A 232 -9.76 3.45 -9.40
N VAL A 233 -11.00 3.86 -9.16
CA VAL A 233 -11.42 5.25 -9.39
C VAL A 233 -12.13 5.80 -8.18
N ALA A 234 -11.83 7.04 -7.81
CA ALA A 234 -12.64 7.82 -6.89
C ALA A 234 -13.29 9.00 -7.61
N LEU A 235 -14.60 9.19 -7.41
CA LEU A 235 -15.37 10.34 -7.89
C LEU A 235 -15.67 11.25 -6.72
N VAL A 236 -15.04 12.41 -6.69
CA VAL A 236 -15.30 13.46 -5.70
C VAL A 236 -16.35 14.41 -6.23
N SER A 237 -17.38 14.67 -5.43
CA SER A 237 -18.50 15.56 -5.76
C SER A 237 -18.03 16.96 -6.18
N PRO A 238 -18.77 17.66 -7.08
CA PRO A 238 -18.54 19.08 -7.33
C PRO A 238 -18.68 19.96 -6.07
N HIS A 239 -19.38 19.48 -5.04
CA HIS A 239 -19.52 20.16 -3.75
C HIS A 239 -18.42 19.79 -2.74
N GLY A 240 -17.41 19.02 -3.16
CA GLY A 240 -16.27 18.64 -2.32
C GLY A 240 -16.59 17.52 -1.32
N ILE A 241 -15.69 17.39 -0.35
CA ILE A 241 -15.74 16.42 0.76
C ILE A 241 -15.98 17.24 2.02
N SER A 242 -16.96 16.85 2.84
CA SER A 242 -17.25 17.49 4.14
C SER A 242 -16.22 17.06 5.19
N ASP A 243 -15.88 17.96 6.11
CA ASP A 243 -14.87 17.73 7.16
C ASP A 243 -15.35 16.85 8.33
N GLU A 244 -16.66 16.74 8.58
CA GLU A 244 -17.17 15.99 9.76
C GLU A 244 -17.46 14.52 9.44
N SER A 245 -18.30 14.26 8.44
CA SER A 245 -18.68 12.91 8.02
C SER A 245 -19.26 12.92 6.60
N PRO A 246 -18.41 12.88 5.56
CA PRO A 246 -18.84 12.93 4.18
C PRO A 246 -19.67 11.70 3.82
N LEU A 247 -20.60 11.88 2.88
CA LEU A 247 -21.34 10.76 2.31
C LEU A 247 -20.43 9.97 1.37
N VAL A 248 -20.27 8.68 1.64
CA VAL A 248 -19.34 7.82 0.89
C VAL A 248 -20.07 6.62 0.31
N ARG A 249 -19.73 6.26 -0.91
CA ARG A 249 -20.12 4.98 -1.53
C ARG A 249 -18.87 4.20 -1.92
N VAL A 250 -18.68 3.03 -1.32
CA VAL A 250 -17.72 2.04 -1.82
C VAL A 250 -18.45 1.05 -2.72
N HIS A 251 -18.32 1.24 -4.03
CA HIS A 251 -18.98 0.46 -5.08
C HIS A 251 -18.04 -0.63 -5.61
N SER A 252 -18.53 -1.87 -5.63
CA SER A 252 -17.83 -3.00 -6.24
C SER A 252 -18.18 -3.06 -7.72
N GLU A 253 -17.19 -3.18 -8.59
CA GLU A 253 -17.36 -3.34 -10.04
C GLU A 253 -18.38 -4.45 -10.38
N CYS A 254 -19.30 -4.12 -11.28
CA CYS A 254 -20.23 -5.09 -11.87
C CYS A 254 -20.51 -4.69 -13.32
N LEU A 255 -19.72 -5.17 -14.26
CA LEU A 255 -19.82 -4.83 -15.68
C LEU A 255 -21.24 -5.03 -16.22
N THR A 256 -21.86 -6.18 -15.91
CA THR A 256 -23.21 -6.50 -16.39
C THR A 256 -24.26 -5.52 -15.87
N GLY A 257 -24.15 -5.07 -14.63
CA GLY A 257 -25.12 -4.17 -14.00
C GLY A 257 -24.86 -2.71 -14.36
N ASP A 258 -23.60 -2.30 -14.25
CA ASP A 258 -23.18 -0.90 -14.33
C ASP A 258 -23.09 -0.42 -15.78
N ALA A 259 -22.54 -1.22 -16.70
CA ALA A 259 -22.36 -0.84 -18.10
C ALA A 259 -23.52 -1.27 -19.01
N PHE A 260 -24.04 -2.49 -18.82
CA PHE A 260 -25.10 -3.06 -19.69
C PHE A 260 -26.51 -2.95 -19.12
N GLY A 261 -26.69 -2.42 -17.91
CA GLY A 261 -28.01 -2.20 -17.32
C GLY A 261 -28.77 -3.49 -16.99
N SER A 262 -28.06 -4.59 -16.69
CA SER A 262 -28.71 -5.86 -16.33
C SER A 262 -29.64 -5.69 -15.14
N THR A 263 -30.87 -6.18 -15.29
CA THR A 263 -31.90 -6.20 -14.24
C THR A 263 -31.83 -7.45 -13.35
N ARG A 264 -30.85 -8.35 -13.56
CA ARG A 264 -30.60 -9.50 -12.66
C ARG A 264 -30.03 -9.09 -11.31
N CYS A 265 -29.34 -7.96 -11.26
CA CYS A 265 -28.78 -7.37 -10.04
C CYS A 265 -29.26 -5.93 -9.87
N ASP A 266 -28.92 -5.33 -8.73
CA ASP A 266 -29.23 -3.93 -8.41
C ASP A 266 -28.01 -3.00 -8.45
N CYS A 267 -26.86 -3.46 -8.98
CA CYS A 267 -25.61 -2.69 -8.97
C CYS A 267 -25.70 -1.37 -9.75
N GLY A 268 -26.17 -1.41 -11.00
CA GLY A 268 -26.31 -0.21 -11.83
C GLY A 268 -27.22 0.85 -11.20
N PRO A 269 -28.47 0.49 -10.80
CA PRO A 269 -29.34 1.40 -10.05
C PRO A 269 -28.70 1.98 -8.78
N GLN A 270 -27.94 1.17 -8.02
CA GLN A 270 -27.24 1.64 -6.82
C GLN A 270 -26.14 2.66 -7.15
N LEU A 271 -25.39 2.46 -8.23
CA LEU A 271 -24.36 3.40 -8.68
C LEU A 271 -24.99 4.74 -9.07
N THR A 272 -26.03 4.70 -9.91
CA THR A 272 -26.76 5.90 -10.35
C THR A 272 -27.34 6.69 -9.17
N GLU A 273 -27.99 6.01 -8.22
CA GLU A 273 -28.56 6.67 -7.04
C GLU A 273 -27.45 7.26 -6.13
N SER A 274 -26.30 6.59 -6.02
CA SER A 274 -25.14 7.11 -5.29
C SER A 274 -24.60 8.37 -5.95
N MET A 275 -24.45 8.37 -7.29
CA MET A 275 -24.04 9.55 -8.06
C MET A 275 -25.02 10.70 -7.90
N ARG A 276 -26.33 10.43 -7.90
CA ARG A 276 -27.36 11.46 -7.68
C ARG A 276 -27.25 12.09 -6.29
N ARG A 277 -27.16 11.30 -5.22
CA ARG A 277 -27.08 11.80 -3.83
C ARG A 277 -25.78 12.57 -3.58
N ILE A 278 -24.65 11.98 -3.96
CA ILE A 278 -23.32 12.58 -3.72
C ILE A 278 -23.09 13.78 -4.64
N GLY A 279 -23.54 13.72 -5.88
CA GLY A 279 -23.47 14.82 -6.84
C GLY A 279 -24.22 16.07 -6.38
N ALA A 280 -25.34 15.90 -5.65
CA ALA A 280 -26.12 17.01 -5.10
C ALA A 280 -25.70 17.46 -3.70
N GLY A 281 -25.15 16.56 -2.87
CA GLY A 281 -24.92 16.81 -1.43
C GLY A 281 -23.47 16.87 -0.97
N GLY A 282 -22.50 16.58 -1.85
CA GLY A 282 -21.09 16.41 -1.45
C GLY A 282 -20.75 14.96 -1.10
N GLY A 283 -19.46 14.63 -1.13
CA GLY A 283 -18.94 13.30 -0.79
C GLY A 283 -18.17 12.60 -1.91
N VAL A 284 -18.00 11.28 -1.76
CA VAL A 284 -17.09 10.46 -2.60
C VAL A 284 -17.71 9.13 -3.00
N ILE A 285 -17.51 8.72 -4.25
CA ILE A 285 -17.75 7.35 -4.71
C ILE A 285 -16.41 6.70 -5.02
N VAL A 286 -16.06 5.62 -4.32
CA VAL A 286 -14.92 4.76 -4.67
C VAL A 286 -15.44 3.58 -5.48
N TYR A 287 -14.99 3.45 -6.73
CA TYR A 287 -15.29 2.34 -7.62
C TYR A 287 -14.11 1.37 -7.64
N LEU A 288 -14.27 0.23 -6.97
CA LEU A 288 -13.27 -0.82 -6.86
C LEU A 288 -13.38 -1.79 -8.02
N ARG A 289 -12.34 -1.83 -8.85
CA ARG A 289 -12.15 -2.82 -9.91
C ARG A 289 -11.54 -4.11 -9.35
N GLY A 290 -11.70 -5.21 -10.08
CA GLY A 290 -11.31 -6.54 -9.60
C GLY A 290 -12.33 -7.18 -8.67
N HIS A 291 -13.43 -6.51 -8.38
CA HIS A 291 -14.53 -7.02 -7.54
C HIS A 291 -15.64 -7.72 -8.32
N GLU A 292 -15.48 -7.85 -9.64
CA GLU A 292 -16.45 -8.50 -10.51
C GLU A 292 -16.74 -9.93 -10.01
N GLY A 293 -18.02 -10.32 -10.05
CA GLY A 293 -18.44 -11.64 -9.58
C GLY A 293 -18.31 -11.88 -8.08
N ARG A 294 -18.09 -10.84 -7.26
CA ARG A 294 -17.66 -10.95 -5.85
C ARG A 294 -16.19 -11.38 -5.71
N GLY A 295 -15.33 -10.90 -6.60
CA GLY A 295 -13.88 -11.13 -6.56
C GLY A 295 -13.41 -12.32 -7.41
N VAL A 296 -14.32 -13.19 -7.85
CA VAL A 296 -13.99 -14.36 -8.70
C VAL A 296 -13.77 -14.00 -10.18
N GLY A 297 -14.10 -12.77 -10.58
CA GLY A 297 -13.93 -12.28 -11.95
C GLY A 297 -15.12 -12.53 -12.87
N LEU A 298 -15.02 -11.99 -14.08
CA LEU A 298 -16.15 -11.93 -15.02
C LEU A 298 -16.55 -13.31 -15.56
N LEU A 299 -15.59 -14.15 -15.92
CA LEU A 299 -15.88 -15.45 -16.54
C LEU A 299 -16.58 -16.40 -15.56
N ASP A 300 -16.09 -16.47 -14.32
CA ASP A 300 -16.68 -17.30 -13.28
C ASP A 300 -18.04 -16.79 -12.81
N LYS A 301 -18.25 -15.47 -12.80
CA LYS A 301 -19.59 -14.89 -12.66
C LYS A 301 -20.57 -15.37 -13.73
N LEU A 302 -20.14 -15.43 -15.00
CA LEU A 302 -20.99 -15.88 -16.09
C LEU A 302 -21.33 -17.37 -15.97
N ARG A 303 -20.37 -18.21 -15.54
CA ARG A 303 -20.62 -19.62 -15.21
C ARG A 303 -21.63 -19.76 -14.06
N ALA A 304 -21.50 -18.94 -13.02
CA ALA A 304 -22.46 -18.91 -11.92
C ALA A 304 -23.86 -18.49 -12.39
N TYR A 305 -23.96 -17.59 -13.38
CA TYR A 305 -25.22 -17.20 -13.99
C TYR A 305 -25.86 -18.34 -14.80
N GLU A 306 -25.07 -19.14 -15.51
CA GLU A 306 -25.55 -20.32 -16.24
C GLU A 306 -26.20 -21.35 -15.29
N LEU A 307 -25.58 -21.58 -14.12
CA LEU A 307 -26.17 -22.42 -13.07
C LEU A 307 -27.44 -21.80 -12.46
N GLN A 308 -27.45 -20.48 -12.26
CA GLN A 308 -28.65 -19.78 -11.77
C GLN A 308 -29.82 -19.84 -12.76
N ASP A 309 -29.53 -19.78 -14.06
CA ASP A 309 -30.51 -19.96 -15.12
C ASP A 309 -31.09 -21.38 -15.11
N SER A 310 -30.32 -22.34 -14.58
CA SER A 310 -30.75 -23.73 -14.32
C SER A 310 -31.42 -23.92 -12.96
N GLY A 311 -31.67 -22.83 -12.21
CA GLY A 311 -32.44 -22.85 -10.98
C GLY A 311 -31.65 -22.73 -9.69
N PHE A 312 -30.31 -22.67 -9.71
CA PHE A 312 -29.50 -22.46 -8.51
C PHE A 312 -29.67 -21.03 -7.96
N ASP A 313 -29.44 -20.83 -6.66
CA ASP A 313 -29.27 -19.48 -6.12
C ASP A 313 -27.80 -19.02 -6.21
N THR A 314 -27.51 -17.78 -5.81
CA THR A 314 -26.16 -17.23 -5.92
C THR A 314 -25.12 -17.99 -5.10
N VAL A 315 -25.46 -18.47 -3.90
CA VAL A 315 -24.50 -19.16 -3.03
C VAL A 315 -24.30 -20.60 -3.48
N ASP A 316 -25.37 -21.27 -3.89
CA ASP A 316 -25.31 -22.65 -4.35
C ASP A 316 -24.53 -22.73 -5.68
N ALA A 317 -24.73 -21.78 -6.60
CA ALA A 317 -23.97 -21.70 -7.84
C ALA A 317 -22.46 -21.49 -7.60
N GLN A 318 -22.07 -20.67 -6.62
CA GLN A 318 -20.65 -20.47 -6.26
C GLN A 318 -20.05 -21.76 -5.68
N THR A 319 -20.79 -22.42 -4.78
CA THR A 319 -20.34 -23.63 -4.10
C THR A 319 -20.17 -24.79 -5.09
N GLU A 320 -21.11 -24.94 -6.03
CA GLU A 320 -21.06 -25.95 -7.10
C GLU A 320 -19.82 -25.76 -8.00
N LEU A 321 -19.44 -24.51 -8.26
CA LEU A 321 -18.23 -24.18 -9.05
C LEU A 321 -16.93 -24.30 -8.24
N GLY A 322 -16.99 -24.64 -6.95
CA GLY A 322 -15.82 -24.68 -6.07
C GLY A 322 -15.22 -23.30 -5.79
N LEU A 323 -16.02 -22.23 -5.93
CA LEU A 323 -15.60 -20.84 -5.77
C LEU A 323 -15.91 -20.30 -4.36
N PRO A 324 -15.11 -19.34 -3.86
CA PRO A 324 -15.46 -18.64 -2.64
C PRO A 324 -16.78 -17.90 -2.80
N ILE A 325 -17.60 -17.88 -1.75
CA ILE A 325 -18.90 -17.19 -1.76
C ILE A 325 -18.70 -15.68 -1.94
N ASP A 326 -17.65 -15.12 -1.35
CA ASP A 326 -17.26 -13.71 -1.44
C ASP A 326 -15.75 -13.59 -1.20
N ASP A 327 -15.01 -13.16 -2.22
CA ASP A 327 -13.55 -12.98 -2.17
C ASP A 327 -13.15 -11.50 -2.20
N ARG A 328 -14.12 -10.60 -1.97
CA ARG A 328 -13.85 -9.17 -1.97
C ARG A 328 -13.15 -8.73 -0.70
N GLU A 329 -12.14 -7.91 -0.88
CA GLU A 329 -11.43 -7.20 0.18
C GLU A 329 -11.55 -5.68 -0.04
N PHE A 330 -11.35 -4.87 0.99
CA PHE A 330 -11.64 -3.43 0.92
C PHE A 330 -10.46 -2.54 1.32
N GLY A 331 -9.25 -3.08 1.39
CA GLY A 331 -8.06 -2.32 1.77
C GLY A 331 -7.72 -1.22 0.77
N ALA A 332 -7.91 -1.46 -0.54
CA ALA A 332 -7.72 -0.40 -1.53
C ALA A 332 -8.71 0.76 -1.34
N ALA A 333 -9.97 0.46 -1.01
CA ALA A 333 -10.94 1.52 -0.68
C ALA A 333 -10.52 2.29 0.56
N ALA A 334 -10.06 1.61 1.61
CA ALA A 334 -9.60 2.29 2.81
C ALA A 334 -8.41 3.22 2.55
N ALA A 335 -7.43 2.77 1.77
CA ALA A 335 -6.27 3.58 1.42
C ALA A 335 -6.66 4.77 0.53
N ILE A 336 -7.55 4.60 -0.46
CA ILE A 336 -8.09 5.70 -1.27
C ILE A 336 -8.82 6.72 -0.40
N LEU A 337 -9.65 6.27 0.54
CA LEU A 337 -10.38 7.17 1.43
C LEU A 337 -9.43 7.99 2.32
N ARG A 338 -8.39 7.37 2.86
CA ARG A 338 -7.37 8.07 3.66
C ARG A 338 -6.55 9.06 2.85
N ASP A 339 -6.16 8.71 1.62
CA ASP A 339 -5.50 9.64 0.69
C ASP A 339 -6.36 10.88 0.41
N LEU A 340 -7.68 10.70 0.34
CA LEU A 340 -8.66 11.80 0.23
C LEU A 340 -8.96 12.52 1.57
N GLY A 341 -8.26 12.17 2.66
CA GLY A 341 -8.43 12.77 3.99
C GLY A 341 -9.63 12.25 4.79
N ILE A 342 -10.25 11.13 4.38
CA ILE A 342 -11.46 10.58 5.00
C ILE A 342 -11.10 9.45 5.97
N THR A 343 -11.34 9.67 7.25
CA THR A 343 -11.23 8.67 8.33
C THR A 343 -12.56 8.37 9.03
N SER A 344 -13.55 9.25 8.87
CA SER A 344 -14.94 9.07 9.31
C SER A 344 -15.90 9.32 8.15
N MET A 345 -16.99 8.55 8.04
CA MET A 345 -17.92 8.68 6.92
C MET A 345 -19.34 8.18 7.22
N ARG A 346 -20.29 8.69 6.44
CA ARG A 346 -21.63 8.11 6.27
C ARG A 346 -21.64 7.22 5.03
N LEU A 347 -21.63 5.89 5.21
CA LEU A 347 -21.48 4.91 4.15
C LEU A 347 -22.82 4.48 3.56
N LEU A 348 -23.03 4.75 2.27
CA LEU A 348 -24.15 4.25 1.45
C LEU A 348 -24.02 2.74 1.20
N THR A 349 -24.56 1.93 2.11
CA THR A 349 -24.52 0.46 2.03
C THR A 349 -25.71 -0.21 2.71
N ASN A 350 -26.14 -1.34 2.16
CA ASN A 350 -27.06 -2.29 2.80
C ASN A 350 -26.34 -3.54 3.34
N ASN A 351 -25.02 -3.64 3.11
CA ASN A 351 -24.20 -4.78 3.49
C ASN A 351 -23.52 -4.49 4.85
N PRO A 352 -23.90 -5.18 5.95
CA PRO A 352 -23.26 -5.02 7.26
C PRO A 352 -21.82 -5.53 7.31
N GLN A 353 -21.47 -6.52 6.49
CA GLN A 353 -20.10 -7.05 6.45
C GLN A 353 -19.13 -6.02 5.88
N LYS A 354 -19.55 -5.24 4.87
CA LYS A 354 -18.75 -4.15 4.31
C LYS A 354 -18.43 -3.09 5.36
N GLU A 355 -19.39 -2.74 6.21
CA GLU A 355 -19.18 -1.82 7.33
C GLU A 355 -18.14 -2.36 8.30
N LYS A 356 -18.29 -3.62 8.73
CA LYS A 356 -17.33 -4.27 9.63
C LYS A 356 -15.92 -4.33 9.05
N GLN A 357 -15.79 -4.65 7.76
CA GLN A 357 -14.49 -4.72 7.10
C GLN A 357 -13.83 -3.34 7.02
N LEU A 358 -14.56 -2.29 6.63
CA LEU A 358 -14.01 -0.92 6.63
C LEU A 358 -13.67 -0.43 8.04
N ALA A 359 -14.48 -0.79 9.04
CA ALA A 359 -14.19 -0.48 10.45
C ALA A 359 -12.94 -1.20 10.97
N ALA A 360 -12.74 -2.47 10.59
CA ALA A 360 -11.52 -3.21 10.91
C ALA A 360 -10.27 -2.62 10.23
N LEU A 361 -10.45 -1.90 9.12
CA LEU A 361 -9.41 -1.11 8.45
C LEU A 361 -9.25 0.29 9.07
N GLY A 362 -9.77 0.53 10.28
CA GLY A 362 -9.57 1.76 11.05
C GLY A 362 -10.42 2.96 10.61
N LEU A 363 -11.50 2.75 9.84
CA LEU A 363 -12.41 3.81 9.42
C LEU A 363 -13.64 3.87 10.32
N GLN A 364 -14.07 5.06 10.71
CA GLN A 364 -15.32 5.26 11.43
C GLN A 364 -16.48 5.29 10.43
N VAL A 365 -17.42 4.36 10.57
CA VAL A 365 -18.50 4.16 9.59
C VAL A 365 -19.86 4.28 10.24
N GLU A 366 -20.66 5.24 9.78
CA GLU A 366 -22.09 5.32 10.04
C GLU A 366 -22.85 4.82 8.81
N ARG A 367 -23.76 3.83 8.97
CA ARG A 367 -24.50 3.28 7.83
C ARG A 367 -25.64 4.20 7.39
N VAL A 368 -25.69 4.48 6.09
CA VAL A 368 -26.86 5.08 5.43
C VAL A 368 -27.43 4.09 4.41
N PRO A 369 -28.72 3.70 4.52
CA PRO A 369 -29.34 2.78 3.58
C PRO A 369 -29.33 3.30 2.13
N LEU A 370 -29.07 2.40 1.20
CA LEU A 370 -29.14 2.65 -0.24
C LEU A 370 -30.14 1.66 -0.86
N VAL A 371 -31.41 1.98 -0.73
CA VAL A 371 -32.48 1.15 -1.30
C VAL A 371 -32.76 1.60 -2.73
N THR A 372 -32.81 0.65 -3.64
CA THR A 372 -33.19 0.82 -5.04
C THR A 372 -34.36 -0.11 -5.37
N GLY A 373 -35.15 0.20 -6.40
CA GLY A 373 -36.39 -0.54 -6.70
C GLY A 373 -36.20 -2.05 -6.95
N ARG A 374 -37.23 -2.83 -6.59
CA ARG A 374 -37.32 -4.26 -6.91
C ARG A 374 -37.93 -4.46 -8.29
N THR A 375 -37.44 -5.46 -9.02
CA THR A 375 -37.97 -5.91 -10.30
C THR A 375 -38.22 -7.41 -10.24
N VAL A 376 -38.96 -7.96 -11.22
CA VAL A 376 -39.17 -9.42 -11.32
C VAL A 376 -37.83 -10.15 -11.38
N ASN A 377 -36.86 -9.62 -12.13
CA ASN A 377 -35.58 -10.27 -12.41
C ASN A 377 -34.56 -10.21 -11.26
N ASN A 378 -34.65 -9.23 -10.34
CA ASN A 378 -33.74 -9.12 -9.20
C ASN A 378 -34.35 -9.59 -7.88
N SER A 379 -35.64 -9.94 -7.85
CA SER A 379 -36.37 -10.34 -6.63
C SER A 379 -35.64 -11.44 -5.85
N ARG A 380 -35.35 -12.57 -6.51
CA ARG A 380 -34.63 -13.73 -5.95
C ARG A 380 -33.22 -13.37 -5.49
N TYR A 381 -32.52 -12.54 -6.24
CA TYR A 381 -31.18 -12.07 -5.88
C TYR A 381 -31.20 -11.21 -4.61
N LEU A 382 -32.18 -10.31 -4.47
CA LEU A 382 -32.37 -9.48 -3.28
C LEU A 382 -32.80 -10.31 -2.07
N ASP A 383 -33.68 -11.30 -2.25
CA ASP A 383 -34.05 -12.22 -1.17
C ASP A 383 -32.84 -13.04 -0.70
N THR A 384 -32.01 -13.54 -1.61
CA THR A 384 -30.75 -14.24 -1.27
C THR A 384 -29.81 -13.33 -0.46
N LYS A 385 -29.68 -12.04 -0.85
CA LYS A 385 -28.89 -11.06 -0.11
C LYS A 385 -29.40 -10.86 1.33
N ARG A 386 -30.71 -10.78 1.52
CA ARG A 386 -31.32 -10.63 2.85
C ARG A 386 -31.14 -11.90 3.68
N ASP A 387 -31.58 -13.04 3.12
CA ASP A 387 -31.78 -14.28 3.87
C ASP A 387 -30.48 -15.05 4.11
N ARG A 388 -29.55 -15.03 3.16
CA ARG A 388 -28.29 -15.80 3.24
C ARG A 388 -27.05 -14.95 3.52
N LEU A 389 -27.08 -13.66 3.17
CA LEU A 389 -25.91 -12.76 3.28
C LEU A 389 -26.10 -11.64 4.31
N GLY A 390 -27.23 -11.61 5.00
CA GLY A 390 -27.50 -10.67 6.10
C GLY A 390 -27.67 -9.22 5.68
N HIS A 391 -28.01 -8.92 4.42
CA HIS A 391 -28.22 -7.55 3.97
C HIS A 391 -29.51 -6.95 4.56
N HIS A 392 -29.45 -5.68 4.97
CA HIS A 392 -30.61 -4.93 5.47
C HIS A 392 -31.20 -4.09 4.33
N LEU A 393 -32.25 -4.57 3.69
CA LEU A 393 -32.80 -3.96 2.47
C LEU A 393 -33.91 -2.91 2.69
N GLY A 394 -34.26 -2.60 3.94
CA GLY A 394 -35.39 -1.72 4.28
C GLY A 394 -36.75 -2.30 3.85
N ASP A 395 -37.83 -1.78 4.41
CA ASP A 395 -39.18 -2.14 3.94
C ASP A 395 -39.38 -1.52 2.55
N THR A 396 -39.42 -2.38 1.53
CA THR A 396 -39.70 -1.99 0.15
C THR A 396 -41.20 -2.16 -0.08
N ALA A 397 -41.92 -1.03 -0.11
CA ALA A 397 -43.26 -0.96 -0.68
C ALA A 397 -43.18 -0.93 -2.21
#